data_AF-A0A1H0HI35-F1
#
_entry.id   AF-A0A1H0HI35-F1
#
_cell.length_a   1.000
_cell.length_b   1.000
_cell.length_c   1.000
_cell.angle_alpha   90.00
_cell.angle_beta   90.00
_cell.angle_gamma   90.00
#
_symmetry.space_group_name_H-M   'P 1'
#
loop_
_entity.id
_entity.type
_entity.pdbx_description
1 polymer ?
#
loop_
_entity_poly.entity_id
_entity_poly.type
_entity_poly.pdbx_seq_one_letter_code
_entity_poly.pdbx_strand_id
1 'polypeptide(L)'
;MKPDEYMKKSVCAIKAGQPMVVTLKDGTTVKGGFVARRTSFRQMPRWALIEKISHENEKVHYISEESIEDVSLEPYGKPILIVQQSKKVDS
;
A
#
# COMPACT_ATOMS: atom_id res chain seq x y z
N MET A 1 -15.77 -32.66 -9.67
CA MET A 1 -14.53 -31.96 -9.26
C MET A 1 -14.78 -30.49 -9.55
N LYS A 2 -14.83 -29.61 -8.53
CA LYS A 2 -15.26 -28.21 -8.70
C LYS A 2 -14.10 -27.32 -9.16
N PRO A 3 -14.36 -26.31 -10.01
CA PRO A 3 -13.37 -25.52 -10.73
C PRO A 3 -12.86 -24.31 -9.90
N ASP A 4 -12.69 -24.48 -8.59
CA ASP A 4 -12.32 -23.38 -7.69
C ASP A 4 -10.93 -23.62 -7.06
N GLU A 5 -9.84 -23.93 -7.75
CA GLU A 5 -9.28 -23.31 -8.98
C GLU A 5 -9.38 -21.78 -9.08
N TYR A 6 -9.92 -21.10 -8.05
CA TYR A 6 -9.60 -19.72 -7.79
C TYR A 6 -8.27 -19.72 -7.07
N MET A 7 -7.22 -19.65 -7.88
CA MET A 7 -5.93 -19.07 -7.56
C MET A 7 -5.92 -18.49 -6.15
N LYS A 8 -5.20 -19.14 -5.24
CA LYS A 8 -4.46 -18.41 -4.20
C LYS A 8 -3.55 -17.44 -4.96
N LYS A 9 -4.11 -16.37 -5.52
CA LYS A 9 -3.38 -15.20 -5.98
C LYS A 9 -2.62 -14.82 -4.74
N SER A 10 -1.31 -14.98 -4.81
CA SER A 10 -0.36 -14.69 -3.76
C SER A 10 -0.63 -13.28 -3.28
N VAL A 11 -1.53 -13.12 -2.31
CA VAL A 11 -1.81 -11.85 -1.66
C VAL A 11 -0.53 -11.61 -0.87
N CYS A 12 0.38 -10.83 -1.45
CA CYS A 12 1.50 -10.30 -0.70
C CYS A 12 0.88 -9.32 0.32
N ALA A 13 0.46 -9.86 1.47
CA ALA A 13 -0.01 -9.08 2.59
C ALA A 13 1.20 -8.34 3.14
N ILE A 14 1.28 -7.06 2.83
CA ILE A 14 2.33 -6.18 3.34
C ILE A 14 2.22 -6.16 4.85
N LYS A 15 3.29 -6.52 5.54
CA LYS A 15 3.32 -6.62 6.99
C LYS A 15 3.61 -5.26 7.62
N ALA A 16 3.06 -5.00 8.79
CA ALA A 16 3.48 -3.85 9.59
C ALA A 16 5.00 -3.94 9.89
N GLY A 17 5.69 -2.81 9.83
CA GLY A 17 7.14 -2.70 9.91
C GLY A 17 7.90 -3.10 8.64
N GLN A 18 7.21 -3.57 7.58
CA GLN A 18 7.89 -3.98 6.36
C GLN A 18 8.48 -2.76 5.62
N PRO A 19 9.79 -2.75 5.34
CA PRO A 19 10.41 -1.68 4.56
C PRO A 19 9.82 -1.63 3.16
N MET A 20 9.52 -0.41 2.71
CA MET A 20 8.99 -0.18 1.37
C MET A 20 9.38 1.19 0.82
N VAL A 21 9.32 1.26 -0.50
CA VAL A 21 9.44 2.46 -1.30
C VAL A 21 8.13 2.65 -2.04
N VAL A 22 7.51 3.81 -1.88
CA VAL A 22 6.26 4.18 -2.55
C VAL A 22 6.54 5.35 -3.48
N THR A 23 6.31 5.15 -4.77
CA THR A 23 6.38 6.21 -5.78
C THR A 23 4.98 6.69 -6.09
N LEU A 24 4.78 8.00 -6.01
CA LEU A 24 3.54 8.69 -6.29
C LEU A 24 3.49 9.15 -7.75
N LYS A 25 2.28 9.36 -8.28
CA LYS A 25 2.04 9.84 -9.65
C LYS A 25 2.63 11.21 -9.98
N ASP A 26 3.00 11.99 -8.96
CA ASP A 26 3.69 13.28 -9.13
C ASP A 26 5.23 13.12 -9.20
N GLY A 27 5.73 11.89 -9.16
CA GLY A 27 7.16 11.56 -9.13
C GLY A 27 7.78 11.53 -7.73
N THR A 28 7.05 11.95 -6.70
CA THR A 28 7.53 11.90 -5.31
C THR A 28 7.74 10.46 -4.87
N THR A 29 8.87 10.19 -4.21
CA THR A 29 9.16 8.87 -3.64
C THR A 29 9.30 8.95 -2.13
N VAL A 30 8.56 8.10 -1.42
CA VAL A 30 8.59 7.98 0.05
C VAL A 30 9.18 6.63 0.43
N LYS A 31 10.21 6.63 1.28
CA LYS A 31 10.83 5.41 1.80
C LYS A 31 10.50 5.27 3.28
N GLY A 32 10.00 4.12 3.71
CA GLY A 32 9.62 3.92 5.10
C GLY A 32 9.11 2.52 5.42
N GLY A 33 8.79 2.28 6.69
CA GLY A 33 8.10 1.08 7.14
C GLY A 33 6.60 1.23 6.99
N PHE A 34 5.94 0.25 6.37
CA PHE A 34 4.48 0.18 6.35
C PHE A 34 3.92 0.02 7.75
N VAL A 35 2.91 0.79 8.13
CA VAL A 35 2.24 0.64 9.42
C VAL A 35 0.89 -0.05 9.24
N ALA A 36 0.02 0.59 8.47
CA ALA A 36 -1.35 0.12 8.27
C ALA A 36 -2.00 0.79 7.07
N ARG A 37 -3.00 0.10 6.52
CA ARG A 37 -4.00 0.67 5.62
C ARG A 37 -5.15 1.18 6.48
N ARG A 38 -5.46 2.47 6.40
CA ARG A 38 -6.55 3.10 7.14
C ARG A 38 -7.57 3.70 6.18
N THR A 39 -8.84 3.57 6.49
CA THR A 39 -9.89 4.33 5.83
C THR A 39 -10.01 5.67 6.55
N SER A 40 -9.77 6.79 5.86
CA SER A 40 -9.90 8.12 6.48
C SER A 40 -11.35 8.59 6.52
N PHE A 41 -11.61 9.71 7.21
CA PHE A 41 -12.82 10.50 6.96
C PHE A 41 -12.92 10.79 5.45
N ARG A 42 -14.12 10.57 4.87
CA ARG A 42 -14.43 10.46 3.42
C ARG A 42 -14.29 9.08 2.76
N GLN A 43 -14.12 8.00 3.52
CA GLN A 43 -14.08 6.61 3.02
C GLN A 43 -12.93 6.29 2.03
N MET A 44 -11.95 7.18 1.86
CA MET A 44 -10.84 6.93 0.95
C MET A 44 -9.73 6.17 1.67
N PRO A 45 -9.22 5.06 1.09
CA PRO A 45 -8.15 4.29 1.68
C PRO A 45 -6.82 5.06 1.61
N ARG A 46 -6.12 5.13 2.75
CA ARG A 46 -4.80 5.75 2.89
C ARG A 46 -3.81 4.79 3.54
N TRP A 47 -2.56 4.86 3.11
CA TRP A 47 -1.46 4.12 3.69
C TRP A 47 -0.73 4.99 4.69
N ALA A 48 -0.46 4.43 5.87
CA ALA A 48 0.41 5.05 6.86
C ALA A 48 1.80 4.43 6.76
N LEU A 49 2.82 5.25 6.49
CA LEU A 49 4.23 4.87 6.46
C LEU A 49 5.01 5.67 7.51
N ILE A 50 5.99 5.04 8.16
CA ILE A 50 6.96 5.73 9.02
C ILE A 50 8.29 5.83 8.27
N GLU A 51 8.71 7.05 7.98
CA GLU A 51 10.03 7.37 7.48
C GLU A 51 10.95 7.73 8.65
N LYS A 52 12.12 7.08 8.72
CA LYS A 52 13.15 7.43 9.69
C LYS A 52 14.06 8.51 9.09
N ILE A 53 13.99 9.72 9.63
CA ILE A 53 14.79 10.87 9.16
C ILE A 53 16.15 10.91 9.86
N SER A 54 16.20 10.57 11.15
CA SER A 54 17.44 10.44 11.93
C SER A 54 17.30 9.36 13.01
N HIS A 55 18.30 9.20 13.87
CA HIS A 55 18.21 8.29 15.01
C HIS A 55 17.07 8.62 15.99
N GLU A 56 16.71 9.90 16.10
CA GLU A 56 15.72 10.40 17.06
C GLU A 56 14.45 10.94 16.40
N ASN A 57 14.45 11.10 15.08
CA ASN A 57 13.35 11.70 14.34
C ASN A 57 12.70 10.72 13.36
N GLU A 58 11.40 10.54 13.54
CA GLU A 58 10.53 9.78 12.65
C GLU A 58 9.41 10.67 12.13
N LYS A 59 9.01 10.45 10.87
CA LYS A 59 7.91 11.17 10.23
C LYS A 59 6.87 10.18 9.73
N VAL A 60 5.61 10.43 10.07
CA VAL A 60 4.48 9.64 9.57
C VAL A 60 3.96 10.28 8.29
N HIS A 61 3.86 9.48 7.23
CA HIS A 61 3.26 9.85 5.95
C HIS A 61 1.90 9.17 5.80
N TYR A 62 0.89 9.96 5.44
CA TYR A 62 -0.43 9.45 5.07
C TYR A 62 -0.63 9.60 3.57
N ILE A 63 -0.46 8.51 2.83
CA ILE A 63 -0.46 8.49 1.36
C ILE A 63 -1.83 8.00 0.87
N SER A 64 -2.47 8.73 -0.06
CA SER A 64 -3.69 8.27 -0.70
C SER A 64 -3.39 7.13 -1.67
N GLU A 65 -4.15 6.03 -1.65
CA GLU A 65 -3.92 4.94 -2.61
C GLU A 65 -4.05 5.39 -4.06
N GLU A 66 -4.93 6.35 -4.33
CA GLU A 66 -5.12 6.89 -5.68
C GLU A 66 -3.92 7.68 -6.20
N SER A 67 -3.07 8.19 -5.29
CA SER A 67 -1.85 8.90 -5.65
C SER A 67 -0.66 7.97 -5.88
N ILE A 68 -0.77 6.68 -5.55
CA ILE A 68 0.32 5.71 -5.72
C ILE A 68 0.44 5.33 -7.20
N GLU A 69 1.66 5.38 -7.71
CA GLU A 69 2.03 4.89 -9.03
C GLU A 69 2.70 3.51 -8.93
N ASP A 70 3.67 3.35 -8.02
CA ASP A 70 4.40 2.09 -7.83
C ASP A 70 4.74 1.86 -6.35
N VAL A 71 4.91 0.58 -5.99
CA VAL A 71 5.38 0.19 -4.65
C VAL A 71 6.44 -0.90 -4.82
N SER A 72 7.52 -0.79 -4.04
CA SER A 72 8.56 -1.80 -3.91
C SER A 72 8.77 -2.15 -2.45
N LEU A 73 8.81 -3.45 -2.13
CA LEU A 73 9.17 -3.97 -0.82
C LEU A 73 10.63 -4.41 -0.90
N GLU A 74 11.60 -3.59 -0.51
CA GLU A 74 13.00 -4.03 -0.54
C GLU A 74 13.31 -4.94 0.67
N PRO A 75 14.06 -6.05 0.52
CA PRO A 75 14.57 -6.67 -0.72
C PRO A 75 13.60 -7.67 -1.40
N TYR A 76 12.35 -7.71 -0.97
CA TYR A 76 11.32 -8.70 -1.33
C TYR A 76 10.59 -8.49 -2.69
N GLY A 77 10.89 -7.42 -3.43
CA GLY A 77 10.29 -7.12 -4.75
C GLY A 77 8.97 -6.32 -4.69
N LYS A 78 8.24 -6.23 -5.80
CA LYS A 78 7.00 -5.42 -5.89
C LYS A 78 5.79 -6.13 -5.26
N PRO A 79 5.01 -5.49 -4.35
CA PRO A 79 3.74 -6.05 -3.91
C PRO A 79 2.70 -5.96 -5.02
N ILE A 80 1.76 -6.91 -5.00
CA ILE A 80 0.54 -6.80 -5.79
C ILE A 80 -0.41 -5.85 -5.05
N LEU A 81 -0.56 -4.63 -5.55
CA LEU A 81 -1.57 -3.69 -5.06
C LEU A 81 -2.94 -4.09 -5.60
N ILE A 82 -3.79 -4.68 -4.75
CA ILE A 82 -5.19 -4.91 -5.11
C ILE A 82 -5.93 -3.59 -4.93
N VAL A 83 -6.02 -2.82 -6.01
CA VAL A 83 -6.99 -1.72 -6.11
C VAL A 83 -8.37 -2.38 -6.10
N GLN A 84 -9.11 -2.25 -5.00
CA GLN A 84 -10.53 -2.63 -4.98
C GLN A 84 -11.23 -1.69 -5.96
N GLN A 85 -11.48 -2.16 -7.17
CA GLN A 85 -12.42 -1.51 -8.06
C GLN A 85 -13.78 -1.62 -7.38
N SER A 86 -14.27 -0.50 -6.87
CA SER A 86 -15.65 -0.36 -6.43
C SER A 86 -16.53 -0.78 -7.61
N LYS A 87 -17.17 -1.95 -7.50
CA LYS A 87 -18.27 -2.29 -8.40
C LYS A 87 -19.27 -1.15 -8.27
N LYS A 88 -19.44 -0.37 -9.34
CA LYS A 88 -20.66 0.41 -9.52
C LYS A 88 -21.79 -0.62 -9.55
N VAL A 89 -22.61 -0.61 -8.51
CA VAL A 89 -23.91 -1.24 -8.54
C VAL A 89 -24.79 -0.21 -9.24
N ASP A 90 -25.02 -0.41 -10.54
CA ASP A 90 -26.08 0.31 -11.23
C ASP A 90 -27.40 -0.23 -10.67
N SER A 91 -28.18 0.66 -10.03
CA SER A 91 -29.56 0.43 -9.60
C SER A 91 -30.52 0.85 -10.69
#